data_AF-A0A971MGZ7-F1
#
_entry.id   AF-A0A971MGZ7-F1
#
_cell.length_a   1.000
_cell.length_b   1.000
_cell.length_c   1.000
_cell.angle_alpha   90.00
_cell.angle_beta   90.00
_cell.angle_gamma   90.00
#
_symmetry.space_group_name_H-M   'P 1'
#
loop_
_entity.id
_entity.type
_entity.pdbx_description
1 polymer ?
#
loop_
_entity_poly.entity_id
_entity_poly.type
_entity_poly.pdbx_seq_one_letter_code
_entity_poly.pdbx_strand_id
1 'polypeptide(L)'
;MYYNLEGFGKKVTSIRKIHNLTREQLSKLSFVSIETIRKIETGKYIPSHKILDDLSAVLKIDLNEILLKYRLEDFQTFDDLKNRMEVKFDRNEYDTLEKEYEDFDDLLSYTKNQYFQKIIRQLMLLTKAVIINHKENNPTKSLETLIEAICITTPNFSLSNYQSYVYNSTEIRILMNIALLLRKLKSKEEAIEILEFCINMIDSDDEIYPKLCHNLSGIYVLIKQYSKALKYSNLGIDCCLYKRKYPGLNILYYGKGIAEYNLGYDKYMESLNKAISFCDVLGQEKLKKVIIYKCKKFYDIKLELK
;
A
#
# COMPACT_ATOMS: atom_id res chain seq x y z
N MET A 1 24.69 11.35 -2.60
CA MET A 1 25.11 9.95 -2.37
C MET A 1 23.84 9.11 -2.35
N TYR A 2 23.79 7.97 -3.03
CA TYR A 2 22.53 7.19 -3.19
C TYR A 2 22.10 6.47 -1.90
N TYR A 3 23.04 6.20 -0.99
CA TYR A 3 22.80 5.53 0.29
C TYR A 3 23.32 6.39 1.46
N ASN A 4 22.64 6.29 2.61
CA ASN A 4 23.18 6.67 3.92
C ASN A 4 24.13 5.58 4.43
N LEU A 5 25.34 5.53 3.87
CA LEU A 5 26.35 4.51 4.19
C LEU A 5 26.86 4.62 5.63
N GLU A 6 26.86 5.82 6.21
CA GLU A 6 27.24 6.01 7.60
C GLU A 6 26.23 5.34 8.55
N GLY A 7 24.93 5.54 8.30
CA GLY A 7 23.87 4.86 9.02
C GLY A 7 23.94 3.33 8.88
N PHE A 8 24.15 2.85 7.64
CA PHE A 8 24.34 1.44 7.36
C PHE A 8 25.55 0.85 8.10
N GLY A 9 26.71 1.53 8.04
CA GLY A 9 27.93 1.09 8.72
C GLY A 9 27.78 1.02 10.24
N LYS A 10 27.08 1.97 10.85
CA LYS A 10 26.72 1.94 12.29
C LYS A 10 25.84 0.73 12.62
N LYS A 11 24.89 0.37 11.75
CA LYS A 11 24.05 -0.82 11.92
C LYS A 11 24.84 -2.12 11.79
N VAL A 12 25.74 -2.23 10.81
CA VAL A 12 26.64 -3.40 10.69
C VAL A 12 27.50 -3.54 11.94
N THR A 13 28.03 -2.43 12.46
CA THR A 13 28.82 -2.40 13.70
C THR A 13 28.01 -2.88 14.90
N SER A 14 26.76 -2.43 15.05
CA SER A 14 25.92 -2.83 16.18
C SER A 14 25.57 -4.32 16.12
N ILE A 15 25.24 -4.84 14.94
CA ILE A 15 25.00 -6.29 14.74
C ILE A 15 26.24 -7.09 15.11
N ARG A 16 27.42 -6.74 14.59
CA ARG A 16 28.67 -7.45 14.92
C ARG A 16 28.92 -7.47 16.43
N LYS A 17 28.70 -6.34 17.11
CA LYS A 17 28.86 -6.24 18.58
C LYS A 17 27.83 -7.07 19.35
N ILE A 18 26.57 -7.13 18.90
CA ILE A 18 25.54 -8.00 19.48
C ILE A 18 25.96 -9.47 19.43
N HIS A 19 26.64 -9.88 18.35
CA HIS A 19 27.22 -11.21 18.22
C HIS A 19 28.57 -11.39 18.94
N ASN A 20 29.03 -10.40 19.72
CA ASN A 20 30.32 -10.41 20.43
C ASN A 20 31.54 -10.70 19.54
N LEU A 21 31.48 -10.29 18.26
CA LEU A 21 32.57 -10.51 17.31
C LEU A 21 33.50 -9.29 17.24
N THR A 22 34.81 -9.54 17.26
CA THR A 22 35.82 -8.57 16.81
C THR A 22 35.83 -8.46 15.28
N ARG A 23 36.48 -7.44 14.71
CA ARG A 23 36.61 -7.33 13.24
C ARG A 23 37.50 -8.43 12.69
N GLU A 24 38.51 -8.82 13.45
CA GLU A 24 39.44 -9.90 13.17
C GLU A 24 38.71 -11.24 13.10
N GLN A 25 37.83 -11.52 14.07
CA GLN A 25 36.99 -12.73 14.05
C GLN A 25 36.01 -12.71 12.88
N LEU A 26 35.31 -11.60 12.65
CA LEU A 26 34.39 -11.48 11.51
C LEU A 26 35.13 -11.70 10.19
N SER A 27 36.31 -11.10 10.02
CA SER A 27 37.15 -11.26 8.84
C SER A 27 37.56 -12.71 8.61
N LYS A 28 38.00 -13.40 9.66
CA LYS A 28 38.40 -14.81 9.58
C LYS A 28 37.23 -15.71 9.19
N LEU A 29 36.03 -15.43 9.72
CA LEU A 29 34.84 -16.24 9.49
C LEU A 29 34.18 -15.97 8.14
N SER A 30 34.21 -14.73 7.65
CA SER A 30 33.56 -14.34 6.40
C SER A 30 34.51 -14.31 5.20
N PHE A 31 35.82 -14.48 5.42
CA PHE A 31 36.87 -14.30 4.41
C PHE A 31 36.93 -12.89 3.78
N VAL A 32 36.25 -11.91 4.39
CA VAL A 32 36.31 -10.50 3.96
C VAL A 32 37.43 -9.82 4.73
N SER A 33 38.26 -9.04 4.04
CA SER A 33 39.40 -8.38 4.70
C SER A 33 38.96 -7.43 5.85
N ILE A 34 39.77 -7.36 6.91
CA ILE A 34 39.54 -6.44 8.04
C ILE A 34 39.40 -4.99 7.55
N GLU A 35 40.20 -4.59 6.54
CA GLU A 35 40.14 -3.24 5.98
C GLU A 35 38.80 -2.97 5.29
N THR A 36 38.29 -3.93 4.51
CA THR A 36 36.98 -3.85 3.88
C THR A 36 35.88 -3.72 4.93
N ILE A 37 35.91 -4.57 5.97
CA ILE A 37 34.95 -4.50 7.09
C ILE A 37 35.00 -3.12 7.74
N ARG A 38 36.19 -2.59 8.03
CA ARG A 38 36.36 -1.25 8.60
C ARG A 38 35.77 -0.16 7.71
N LYS A 39 36.00 -0.22 6.39
CA LYS A 39 35.46 0.75 5.43
C LYS A 39 33.94 0.69 5.37
N ILE A 40 33.35 -0.50 5.43
CA ILE A 40 31.89 -0.70 5.49
C ILE A 40 31.32 -0.10 6.78
N GLU A 41 31.87 -0.48 7.94
CA GLU A 41 31.40 -0.01 9.25
C GLU A 41 31.51 1.51 9.43
N THR A 42 32.42 2.15 8.71
CA THR A 42 32.61 3.62 8.72
C THR A 42 31.86 4.33 7.60
N GLY A 43 31.10 3.62 6.77
CA GLY A 43 30.35 4.19 5.65
C GLY A 43 31.21 4.71 4.49
N LYS A 44 32.50 4.34 4.43
CA LYS A 44 33.46 4.81 3.43
C LYS A 44 33.51 3.95 2.17
N TYR A 45 32.73 2.88 2.12
CA TYR A 45 32.71 1.93 1.02
C TYR A 45 31.31 1.37 0.81
N ILE A 46 30.86 1.31 -0.45
CA ILE A 46 29.65 0.61 -0.84
C ILE A 46 30.05 -0.85 -1.10
N PRO A 47 29.65 -1.80 -0.24
CA PRO A 47 29.96 -3.20 -0.44
C PRO A 47 29.22 -3.78 -1.65
N SER A 48 29.85 -4.73 -2.34
CA SER A 48 29.19 -5.54 -3.36
C SER A 48 28.24 -6.55 -2.71
N HIS A 49 27.26 -7.05 -3.47
CA HIS A 49 26.34 -8.10 -3.00
C HIS A 49 27.08 -9.31 -2.45
N LYS A 50 28.15 -9.77 -3.13
CA LYS A 50 28.99 -10.87 -2.64
C LYS A 50 29.57 -10.59 -1.24
N ILE A 51 30.13 -9.40 -1.01
CA ILE A 51 30.69 -9.05 0.30
C ILE A 51 29.58 -9.00 1.36
N LEU A 52 28.39 -8.51 1.00
CA LEU A 52 27.24 -8.52 1.88
C LEU A 52 26.81 -9.95 2.20
N ASP A 53 26.77 -10.86 1.23
CA ASP A 53 26.41 -12.28 1.42
C ASP A 53 27.40 -12.98 2.36
N ASP A 54 28.71 -12.80 2.12
CA ASP A 54 29.79 -13.36 2.93
C ASP A 54 29.68 -12.91 4.41
N LEU A 55 29.41 -11.62 4.64
CA LEU A 55 29.21 -11.08 5.99
C LEU A 55 27.86 -11.52 6.59
N SER A 56 26.81 -11.60 5.78
CA SER A 56 25.47 -12.03 6.20
C SER A 56 25.47 -13.45 6.75
N ALA A 57 26.24 -14.35 6.13
CA ALA A 57 26.38 -15.73 6.57
C ALA A 57 26.96 -15.85 7.99
N VAL A 58 27.84 -14.92 8.39
CA VAL A 58 28.44 -14.89 9.74
C VAL A 58 27.56 -14.13 10.72
N LEU A 59 27.04 -12.98 10.33
CA LEU A 59 26.20 -12.11 11.16
C LEU A 59 24.74 -12.60 11.28
N LYS A 60 24.38 -13.68 10.59
CA LYS A 60 23.05 -14.32 10.61
C LYS A 60 21.89 -13.37 10.30
N ILE A 61 22.14 -12.44 9.38
CA ILE A 61 21.16 -11.45 8.93
C ILE A 61 21.47 -11.03 7.49
N ASP A 62 20.44 -10.81 6.67
CA ASP A 62 20.60 -10.36 5.28
C ASP A 62 20.97 -8.88 5.23
N LEU A 63 22.26 -8.60 4.97
CA LEU A 63 22.75 -7.24 4.86
C LEU A 63 22.36 -6.55 3.55
N ASN A 64 22.01 -7.30 2.49
CA ASN A 64 21.47 -6.70 1.26
C ASN A 64 20.11 -6.07 1.55
N GLU A 65 19.23 -6.81 2.22
CA GLU A 65 17.92 -6.29 2.64
C GLU A 65 18.06 -5.06 3.54
N ILE A 66 18.99 -5.09 4.48
CA ILE A 66 19.25 -3.94 5.36
C ILE A 66 19.76 -2.74 4.58
N LEU A 67 20.69 -2.92 3.64
CA LEU A 67 21.25 -1.81 2.86
C LEU A 67 20.16 -1.06 2.08
N LEU A 68 19.13 -1.76 1.59
CA LEU A 68 18.00 -1.13 0.89
C LEU A 68 17.24 -0.12 1.78
N LYS A 69 17.17 -0.36 3.09
CA LYS A 69 16.57 0.55 4.08
C LYS A 69 17.40 1.82 4.31
N TYR A 70 18.61 1.90 3.76
CA TYR A 70 19.46 3.09 3.79
C TYR A 70 19.52 3.82 2.45
N ARG A 71 18.68 3.47 1.46
CA ARG A 71 18.50 4.26 0.22
C ARG A 71 17.81 5.61 0.46
N LEU A 72 17.13 5.71 1.60
CA LEU A 72 16.51 6.92 2.13
C LEU A 72 17.10 7.18 3.51
N GLU A 73 17.38 8.45 3.83
CA GLU A 73 18.00 8.82 5.11
C GLU A 73 17.18 8.36 6.31
N ASP A 74 15.85 8.51 6.22
CA ASP A 74 14.89 8.07 7.22
C ASP A 74 13.80 7.19 6.59
N PHE A 75 14.22 5.98 6.19
CA PHE A 75 13.31 5.01 5.58
C PHE A 75 12.20 4.55 6.52
N GLN A 76 12.47 4.46 7.83
CA GLN A 76 11.45 4.04 8.79
C GLN A 76 10.34 5.09 8.90
N THR A 77 10.69 6.37 9.00
CA THR A 77 9.70 7.45 9.00
C THR A 77 8.88 7.46 7.71
N PHE A 78 9.50 7.23 6.55
CA PHE A 78 8.76 7.09 5.28
C PHE A 78 7.76 5.92 5.31
N ASP A 79 8.19 4.73 5.73
CA ASP A 79 7.34 3.55 5.77
C ASP A 79 6.18 3.72 6.78
N ASP A 80 6.48 4.22 7.97
CA ASP A 80 5.48 4.52 9.00
C ASP A 80 4.46 5.56 8.52
N LEU A 81 4.92 6.60 7.82
CA LEU A 81 4.06 7.64 7.27
C LEU A 81 3.17 7.12 6.15
N LYS A 82 3.72 6.32 5.21
CA LYS A 82 2.94 5.62 4.18
C LYS A 82 1.87 4.72 4.82
N ASN A 83 2.23 3.96 5.84
CA ASN A 83 1.31 3.08 6.56
C ASN A 83 0.21 3.86 7.29
N ARG A 84 0.53 4.97 7.95
CA ARG A 84 -0.47 5.85 8.58
C ARG A 84 -1.46 6.41 7.56
N MET A 85 -0.98 6.87 6.40
CA MET A 85 -1.81 7.35 5.31
C MET A 85 -2.78 6.25 4.82
N GLU A 86 -2.28 5.05 4.52
CA GLU A 86 -3.12 3.94 4.06
C GLU A 86 -4.16 3.50 5.09
N VAL A 87 -3.82 3.46 6.38
CA VAL A 87 -4.77 3.15 7.45
C VAL A 87 -5.91 4.18 7.51
N LYS A 88 -5.60 5.47 7.36
CA LYS A 88 -6.63 6.51 7.31
C LYS A 88 -7.51 6.39 6.08
N PHE A 89 -6.94 6.02 4.93
CA PHE A 89 -7.71 5.76 3.71
C PHE A 89 -8.68 4.60 3.91
N ASP A 90 -8.20 3.49 4.47
CA ASP A 90 -9.02 2.28 4.69
C ASP A 90 -10.15 2.53 5.70
N ARG A 91 -9.94 3.45 6.66
CA ARG A 91 -10.94 3.82 7.68
C ARG A 91 -11.82 5.01 7.30
N ASN A 92 -11.57 5.64 6.14
CA ASN A 92 -12.19 6.92 5.74
C ASN A 92 -12.02 8.04 6.79
N GLU A 93 -10.87 8.09 7.46
CA GLU A 93 -10.54 9.07 8.51
C GLU A 93 -9.86 10.33 7.92
N TYR A 94 -10.52 10.93 6.92
CA TYR A 94 -9.94 12.02 6.11
C TYR A 94 -9.84 13.37 6.83
N ASP A 95 -10.57 13.58 7.93
CA ASP A 95 -10.57 14.86 8.66
C ASP A 95 -9.21 15.23 9.27
N THR A 96 -8.36 14.24 9.49
CA THR A 96 -7.04 14.39 10.14
C THR A 96 -5.87 14.18 9.18
N LEU A 97 -6.15 14.11 7.88
CA LEU A 97 -5.19 13.66 6.86
C LEU A 97 -4.16 14.74 6.50
N GLU A 98 -4.42 16.01 6.83
CA GLU A 98 -3.46 17.12 6.69
C GLU A 98 -2.16 16.84 7.43
N LYS A 99 -2.23 16.15 8.58
CA LYS A 99 -1.04 15.80 9.34
C LYS A 99 -0.08 14.93 8.52
N GLU A 100 -0.58 13.92 7.80
CA GLU A 100 0.29 13.09 6.96
C GLU A 100 0.85 13.89 5.77
N TYR A 101 0.10 14.86 5.25
CA TYR A 101 0.61 15.75 4.21
C TYR A 101 1.77 16.62 4.74
N GLU A 102 1.63 17.23 5.91
CA GLU A 102 2.67 18.02 6.58
C GLU A 102 3.90 17.17 6.91
N ASP A 103 3.70 15.98 7.50
CA ASP A 103 4.78 15.05 7.82
C ASP A 103 5.54 14.60 6.55
N PHE A 104 4.86 14.47 5.40
CA PHE A 104 5.52 14.15 4.12
C PHE A 104 6.32 15.34 3.59
N ASP A 105 5.83 16.57 3.76
CA ASP A 105 6.55 17.79 3.36
C ASP A 105 7.84 17.96 4.18
N ASP A 106 7.75 17.75 5.49
CA ASP A 106 8.89 17.73 6.39
C ASP A 106 9.91 16.67 5.95
N LEU A 107 9.46 15.43 5.70
CA LEU A 107 10.33 14.35 5.20
C LEU A 107 10.98 14.71 3.86
N LEU A 108 10.23 15.34 2.95
CA LEU A 108 10.73 15.74 1.64
C LEU A 108 11.86 16.79 1.75
N SER A 109 11.78 17.69 2.73
CA SER A 109 12.73 18.80 2.91
C SER A 109 14.19 18.35 3.10
N TYR A 110 14.40 17.18 3.71
CA TYR A 110 15.74 16.62 3.95
C TYR A 110 16.03 15.33 3.17
N THR A 111 15.06 14.81 2.41
CA THR A 111 15.27 13.65 1.52
C THR A 111 16.18 14.04 0.36
N LYS A 112 17.34 13.39 0.20
CA LYS A 112 18.28 13.70 -0.90
C LYS A 112 18.09 12.82 -2.13
N ASN A 113 17.52 11.63 -1.94
CA ASN A 113 17.36 10.66 -3.02
C ASN A 113 16.22 11.08 -3.96
N GLN A 114 16.57 11.49 -5.19
CA GLN A 114 15.60 11.96 -6.19
C GLN A 114 14.47 10.97 -6.51
N TYR A 115 14.75 9.66 -6.46
CA TYR A 115 13.71 8.63 -6.66
C TYR A 115 12.65 8.71 -5.55
N PHE A 116 13.08 8.79 -4.29
CA PHE A 116 12.17 8.93 -3.15
C PHE A 116 11.51 10.30 -3.11
N GLN A 117 12.19 11.39 -3.50
CA GLN A 117 11.55 12.70 -3.62
C GLN A 117 10.34 12.66 -4.56
N LYS A 118 10.46 11.97 -5.70
CA LYS A 118 9.33 11.79 -6.64
C LYS A 118 8.19 10.99 -6.01
N ILE A 119 8.50 9.86 -5.37
CA ILE A 119 7.48 9.04 -4.69
C ILE A 119 6.78 9.81 -3.58
N ILE A 120 7.52 10.51 -2.73
CA ILE A 120 6.95 11.31 -1.63
C ILE A 120 6.02 12.38 -2.20
N ARG A 121 6.45 13.11 -3.24
CA ARG A 121 5.57 14.10 -3.92
C ARG A 121 4.31 13.47 -4.50
N GLN A 122 4.40 12.26 -5.07
CA GLN A 122 3.24 11.53 -5.57
C GLN A 122 2.26 11.18 -4.45
N LEU A 123 2.76 10.69 -3.30
CA LEU A 123 1.93 10.38 -2.12
C LEU A 123 1.34 11.64 -1.49
N MET A 124 2.08 12.76 -1.47
CA MET A 124 1.57 14.06 -1.03
C MET A 124 0.41 14.53 -1.90
N LEU A 125 0.55 14.47 -3.23
CA LEU A 125 -0.53 14.86 -4.15
C LEU A 125 -1.73 13.93 -4.06
N LEU A 126 -1.52 12.62 -3.88
CA LEU A 126 -2.59 11.67 -3.58
C LEU A 126 -3.34 12.06 -2.29
N THR A 127 -2.61 12.36 -1.23
CA THR A 127 -3.17 12.78 0.07
C THR A 127 -3.95 14.09 -0.07
N LYS A 128 -3.36 15.08 -0.75
CA LYS A 128 -3.98 16.37 -1.06
C LYS A 128 -5.27 16.21 -1.87
N ALA A 129 -5.28 15.37 -2.90
CA ALA A 129 -6.45 15.11 -3.71
C ALA A 129 -7.62 14.55 -2.87
N VAL A 130 -7.34 13.64 -1.92
CA VAL A 130 -8.35 13.11 -1.00
C VAL A 130 -8.89 14.20 -0.07
N ILE A 131 -8.01 15.05 0.47
CA ILE A 131 -8.40 16.21 1.31
C ILE A 131 -9.32 17.16 0.53
N ILE A 132 -8.95 17.56 -0.68
CA ILE A 132 -9.75 18.45 -1.55
C ILE A 132 -11.14 17.86 -1.78
N ASN A 133 -11.22 16.56 -2.11
CA ASN A 133 -12.50 15.91 -2.38
C ASN A 133 -13.40 15.83 -1.13
N HIS A 134 -12.80 15.61 0.05
CA HIS A 134 -13.53 15.43 1.30
C HIS A 134 -13.97 16.78 1.92
N LYS A 135 -13.03 17.73 2.06
CA LYS A 135 -13.27 19.00 2.76
C LYS A 135 -13.83 20.10 1.85
N GLU A 136 -13.33 20.21 0.62
CA GLU A 136 -13.78 21.24 -0.34
C GLU A 136 -14.96 20.76 -1.20
N ASN A 137 -15.29 19.46 -1.16
CA ASN A 137 -16.27 18.82 -2.05
C ASN A 137 -16.00 19.16 -3.55
N ASN A 138 -14.73 19.22 -3.93
CA ASN A 138 -14.29 19.60 -5.28
C ASN A 138 -13.65 18.41 -6.02
N PRO A 139 -14.47 17.50 -6.59
CA PRO A 139 -13.97 16.29 -7.25
C PRO A 139 -13.18 16.59 -8.54
N THR A 140 -13.43 17.70 -9.23
CA THR A 140 -12.68 18.10 -10.43
C THR A 140 -11.24 18.48 -10.09
N LYS A 141 -11.06 19.38 -9.11
CA LYS A 141 -9.72 19.78 -8.62
C LYS A 141 -8.97 18.60 -8.01
N SER A 142 -9.69 17.69 -7.33
CA SER A 142 -9.12 16.43 -6.83
C SER A 142 -8.57 15.57 -7.98
N LEU A 143 -9.35 15.41 -9.06
CA LEU A 143 -8.92 14.66 -10.25
C LEU A 143 -7.69 15.28 -10.92
N GLU A 144 -7.68 16.60 -11.09
CA GLU A 144 -6.51 17.34 -11.63
C GLU A 144 -5.26 17.11 -10.78
N THR A 145 -5.39 17.13 -9.45
CA THR A 145 -4.29 16.89 -8.50
C THR A 145 -3.75 15.45 -8.62
N LEU A 146 -4.60 14.45 -8.89
CA LEU A 146 -4.14 13.07 -9.11
C LEU A 146 -3.44 12.89 -10.46
N ILE A 147 -3.90 13.59 -11.50
CA ILE A 147 -3.23 13.60 -12.81
C ILE A 147 -1.83 14.22 -12.66
N GLU A 148 -1.72 15.35 -11.94
CA GLU A 148 -0.43 15.97 -11.60
C GLU A 148 0.50 14.98 -10.90
N ALA A 149 -0.02 14.16 -9.98
CA ALA A 149 0.77 13.15 -9.28
C ALA A 149 1.39 12.14 -10.26
N ILE A 150 0.65 11.60 -11.22
CA ILE A 150 1.21 10.68 -12.22
C ILE A 150 2.24 11.40 -13.11
N CYS A 151 1.99 12.66 -13.46
CA CYS A 151 2.89 13.46 -14.30
C CYS A 151 4.27 13.73 -13.70
N ILE A 152 4.48 13.54 -12.38
CA ILE A 152 5.80 13.63 -11.74
C ILE A 152 6.82 12.66 -12.37
N THR A 153 6.37 11.46 -12.73
CA THR A 153 7.19 10.41 -13.34
C THR A 153 6.81 10.13 -14.79
N THR A 154 5.60 10.48 -15.20
CA THR A 154 5.06 10.24 -16.54
C THR A 154 4.50 11.54 -17.16
N PRO A 155 5.35 12.49 -17.62
CA PRO A 155 4.93 13.88 -17.90
C PRO A 155 3.84 14.06 -18.98
N ASN A 156 3.72 13.11 -19.91
CA ASN A 156 2.74 13.15 -21.00
C ASN A 156 1.44 12.39 -20.67
N PHE A 157 1.28 11.96 -19.42
CA PHE A 157 0.11 11.24 -18.98
C PHE A 157 -1.15 12.11 -19.08
N SER A 158 -2.23 11.47 -19.51
CA SER A 158 -3.59 11.99 -19.48
C SER A 158 -4.57 10.82 -19.37
N LEU A 159 -5.84 11.11 -19.07
CA LEU A 159 -6.87 10.07 -19.02
C LEU A 159 -7.17 9.43 -20.39
N SER A 160 -6.83 10.08 -21.50
CA SER A 160 -7.09 9.53 -22.84
C SER A 160 -6.02 8.54 -23.30
N ASN A 161 -4.83 8.55 -22.67
CA ASN A 161 -3.69 7.73 -23.08
C ASN A 161 -3.14 6.84 -21.95
N TYR A 162 -3.88 6.67 -20.85
CA TYR A 162 -3.42 5.89 -19.68
C TYR A 162 -2.96 4.47 -20.03
N GLN A 163 -3.60 3.81 -21.00
CA GLN A 163 -3.25 2.45 -21.42
C GLN A 163 -1.90 2.36 -22.15
N SER A 164 -1.29 3.49 -22.51
CA SER A 164 -0.01 3.54 -23.25
C SER A 164 1.23 3.52 -22.35
N TYR A 165 1.05 3.43 -21.03
CA TYR A 165 2.14 3.51 -20.05
C TYR A 165 2.23 2.28 -19.16
N VAL A 166 3.41 2.11 -18.56
CA VAL A 166 3.66 1.14 -17.49
C VAL A 166 3.69 1.89 -16.17
N TYR A 167 3.13 1.29 -15.13
CA TYR A 167 2.93 1.93 -13.84
C TYR A 167 3.57 1.11 -12.73
N ASN A 168 4.19 1.81 -11.79
CA ASN A 168 4.58 1.20 -10.53
C ASN A 168 3.40 1.14 -9.55
N SER A 169 3.56 0.43 -8.42
CA SER A 169 2.51 0.26 -7.40
C SER A 169 1.94 1.61 -6.91
N THR A 170 2.77 2.63 -6.65
CA THR A 170 2.29 3.98 -6.26
C THR A 170 1.41 4.62 -7.34
N GLU A 171 1.79 4.49 -8.62
CA GLU A 171 0.99 5.04 -9.72
C GLU A 171 -0.32 4.26 -9.94
N ILE A 172 -0.31 2.93 -9.77
CA ILE A 172 -1.55 2.10 -9.74
C ILE A 172 -2.45 2.56 -8.58
N ARG A 173 -1.89 2.87 -7.40
CA ARG A 173 -2.65 3.42 -6.27
C ARG A 173 -3.33 4.75 -6.63
N ILE A 174 -2.66 5.60 -7.39
CA ILE A 174 -3.19 6.89 -7.86
C ILE A 174 -4.27 6.68 -8.93
N LEU A 175 -4.02 5.85 -9.95
CA LEU A 175 -4.99 5.49 -10.98
C LEU A 175 -6.27 4.87 -10.39
N MET A 176 -6.12 4.04 -9.35
CA MET A 176 -7.26 3.50 -8.62
C MET A 176 -8.11 4.61 -7.99
N ASN A 177 -7.51 5.66 -7.43
CA ASN A 177 -8.25 6.80 -6.89
C ASN A 177 -8.88 7.67 -7.99
N ILE A 178 -8.21 7.82 -9.12
CA ILE A 178 -8.77 8.44 -10.33
C ILE A 178 -10.05 7.72 -10.73
N ALA A 179 -10.02 6.39 -10.85
CA ALA A 179 -11.20 5.60 -11.20
C ALA A 179 -12.35 5.78 -10.18
N LEU A 180 -12.04 5.82 -8.88
CA LEU A 180 -13.04 6.05 -7.83
C LEU A 180 -13.70 7.43 -7.90
N LEU A 181 -12.97 8.46 -8.35
CA LEU A 181 -13.52 9.79 -8.62
C LEU A 181 -14.32 9.83 -9.92
N LEU A 182 -13.83 9.20 -10.99
CA LEU A 182 -14.55 9.13 -12.27
C LEU A 182 -15.89 8.42 -12.12
N ARG A 183 -15.98 7.41 -11.24
CA ARG A 183 -17.25 6.78 -10.86
C ARG A 183 -18.29 7.78 -10.33
N LYS A 184 -17.86 8.90 -9.71
CA LYS A 184 -18.72 9.97 -9.20
C LYS A 184 -18.99 11.05 -10.26
N LEU A 185 -17.98 11.39 -11.06
CA LEU A 185 -18.02 12.49 -12.03
C LEU A 185 -18.63 12.10 -13.39
N LYS A 186 -18.51 10.83 -13.77
CA LYS A 186 -18.84 10.30 -15.10
C LYS A 186 -19.59 8.96 -14.98
N SER A 187 -19.35 8.04 -15.91
CA SER A 187 -19.94 6.71 -15.99
C SER A 187 -19.25 5.72 -15.03
N LYS A 188 -19.97 4.67 -14.64
CA LYS A 188 -19.38 3.59 -13.83
C LYS A 188 -18.48 2.71 -14.70
N GLU A 189 -18.77 2.65 -15.99
CA GLU A 189 -18.09 1.90 -17.03
C GLU A 189 -16.65 2.39 -17.20
N GLU A 190 -16.42 3.70 -17.33
CA GLU A 190 -15.06 4.27 -17.39
C GLU A 190 -14.23 3.95 -16.14
N ALA A 191 -14.87 3.95 -14.96
CA ALA A 191 -14.18 3.58 -13.72
C ALA A 191 -13.82 2.09 -13.69
N ILE A 192 -14.68 1.21 -14.20
CA ILE A 192 -14.40 -0.23 -14.31
C ILE A 192 -13.25 -0.46 -15.27
N GLU A 193 -13.24 0.18 -16.44
CA GLU A 193 -12.17 0.02 -17.44
C GLU A 193 -10.79 0.34 -16.86
N ILE A 194 -10.66 1.44 -16.11
CA ILE A 194 -9.39 1.80 -15.47
C ILE A 194 -9.02 0.81 -14.37
N LEU A 195 -9.98 0.35 -13.54
CA LEU A 195 -9.68 -0.62 -12.49
C LEU A 195 -9.31 -2.00 -13.05
N GLU A 196 -9.97 -2.44 -14.13
CA GLU A 196 -9.63 -3.68 -14.84
C GLU A 196 -8.26 -3.58 -15.52
N PHE A 197 -7.92 -2.42 -16.08
CA PHE A 197 -6.56 -2.17 -16.54
C PHE A 197 -5.54 -2.28 -15.39
N CYS A 198 -5.79 -1.63 -14.25
CA CYS A 198 -4.89 -1.65 -13.11
C CYS A 198 -4.66 -3.06 -12.56
N ILE A 199 -5.72 -3.87 -12.42
CA ILE A 199 -5.59 -5.22 -11.86
C ILE A 199 -4.88 -6.19 -12.82
N ASN A 200 -4.95 -5.95 -14.13
CA ASN A 200 -4.24 -6.75 -15.14
C ASN A 200 -2.75 -6.36 -15.27
N MET A 201 -2.35 -5.19 -14.75
CA MET A 201 -0.98 -4.69 -14.79
C MET A 201 -0.11 -5.15 -13.61
N ILE A 202 -0.72 -5.67 -12.56
CA ILE A 202 -0.02 -6.10 -11.34
C ILE A 202 -0.18 -7.59 -11.12
N ASP A 203 0.80 -8.19 -10.44
CA ASP A 203 0.66 -9.55 -9.95
C ASP A 203 -0.38 -9.59 -8.82
N SER A 204 -1.06 -10.73 -8.68
CA SER A 204 -1.81 -11.08 -7.48
C SER A 204 -1.01 -10.96 -6.19
N ASP A 205 0.33 -11.00 -6.29
CA ASP A 205 1.25 -10.83 -5.18
C ASP A 205 1.45 -9.37 -4.71
N ASP A 206 1.00 -8.38 -5.49
CA ASP A 206 1.15 -6.96 -5.16
C ASP A 206 0.23 -6.54 -3.99
N GLU A 207 0.71 -5.63 -3.14
CA GLU A 207 -0.03 -5.17 -1.96
C GLU A 207 -1.35 -4.45 -2.27
N ILE A 208 -1.49 -3.90 -3.49
CA ILE A 208 -2.67 -3.17 -3.94
C ILE A 208 -3.76 -4.13 -4.45
N TYR A 209 -3.40 -5.35 -4.84
CA TYR A 209 -4.31 -6.29 -5.50
C TYR A 209 -5.64 -6.51 -4.75
N PRO A 210 -5.66 -6.74 -3.41
CA PRO A 210 -6.91 -6.86 -2.67
C PRO A 210 -7.77 -5.59 -2.70
N LYS A 211 -7.16 -4.40 -2.73
CA LYS A 211 -7.88 -3.11 -2.78
C LYS A 211 -8.56 -2.92 -4.14
N LEU A 212 -7.89 -3.29 -5.24
CA LEU A 212 -8.49 -3.30 -6.58
C LEU A 212 -9.65 -4.30 -6.67
N CYS A 213 -9.48 -5.50 -6.11
CA CYS A 213 -10.54 -6.50 -6.00
C CYS A 213 -11.77 -5.97 -5.26
N HIS A 214 -11.56 -5.31 -4.11
CA HIS A 214 -12.66 -4.69 -3.36
C HIS A 214 -13.37 -3.62 -4.18
N ASN A 215 -12.61 -2.71 -4.82
CA ASN A 215 -13.18 -1.62 -5.62
C ASN A 215 -13.97 -2.15 -6.82
N LEU A 216 -13.42 -3.09 -7.58
CA LEU A 216 -14.13 -3.75 -8.69
C LEU A 216 -15.40 -4.43 -8.20
N SER A 217 -15.31 -5.22 -7.13
CA SER A 217 -16.47 -5.86 -6.53
C SER A 217 -17.57 -4.85 -6.19
N GLY A 218 -17.20 -3.77 -5.51
CA GLY A 218 -18.13 -2.70 -5.12
C GLY A 218 -18.82 -2.05 -6.33
N ILE A 219 -18.10 -1.77 -7.42
CA ILE A 219 -18.73 -1.19 -8.61
C ILE A 219 -19.63 -2.21 -9.31
N TYR A 220 -19.23 -3.48 -9.42
CA TYR A 220 -20.08 -4.52 -10.01
C TYR A 220 -21.37 -4.76 -9.25
N VAL A 221 -21.37 -4.62 -7.91
CA VAL A 221 -22.61 -4.61 -7.13
C VAL A 221 -23.51 -3.44 -7.54
N LEU A 222 -22.96 -2.25 -7.74
CA LEU A 222 -23.74 -1.06 -8.11
C LEU A 222 -24.39 -1.18 -9.50
N ILE A 223 -23.75 -1.88 -10.43
CA ILE A 223 -24.30 -2.16 -11.76
C ILE A 223 -25.00 -3.52 -11.84
N LYS A 224 -25.28 -4.15 -10.69
CA LYS A 224 -26.01 -5.42 -10.56
C LYS A 224 -25.38 -6.62 -11.29
N GLN A 225 -24.07 -6.57 -11.58
CA GLN A 225 -23.31 -7.70 -12.13
C GLN A 225 -22.76 -8.57 -11.00
N TYR A 226 -23.65 -9.22 -10.25
CA TYR A 226 -23.31 -9.89 -8.99
C TYR A 226 -22.32 -11.04 -9.15
N SER A 227 -22.34 -11.77 -10.27
CA SER A 227 -21.35 -12.84 -10.54
C SER A 227 -19.93 -12.29 -10.64
N LYS A 228 -19.74 -11.12 -11.26
CA LYS A 228 -18.42 -10.46 -11.31
C LYS A 228 -18.02 -9.89 -9.95
N ALA A 229 -18.98 -9.31 -9.23
CA ALA A 229 -18.72 -8.85 -7.86
C ALA A 229 -18.24 -9.99 -6.95
N LEU A 230 -18.87 -11.15 -7.04
CA LEU A 230 -18.48 -12.34 -6.31
C LEU A 230 -17.09 -12.83 -6.72
N LYS A 231 -16.80 -12.88 -8.04
CA LYS A 231 -15.47 -13.24 -8.56
C LYS A 231 -14.38 -12.39 -7.93
N TYR A 232 -14.48 -11.06 -8.01
CA TYR A 232 -13.43 -10.18 -7.49
C TYR A 232 -13.35 -10.20 -5.96
N SER A 233 -14.47 -10.37 -5.25
CA SER A 233 -14.44 -10.56 -3.79
C SER A 233 -13.66 -11.81 -3.40
N ASN A 234 -13.88 -12.94 -4.10
CA ASN A 234 -13.15 -14.18 -3.84
C ASN A 234 -11.66 -14.03 -4.17
N LEU A 235 -11.30 -13.45 -5.32
CA LEU A 235 -9.89 -13.21 -5.68
C LEU A 235 -9.15 -12.38 -4.62
N GLY A 236 -9.78 -11.32 -4.11
CA GLY A 236 -9.20 -10.53 -3.02
C GLY A 236 -9.05 -11.31 -1.72
N ILE A 237 -10.05 -12.12 -1.35
CA ILE A 237 -10.00 -12.96 -0.14
C ILE A 237 -8.88 -13.99 -0.25
N ASP A 238 -8.79 -14.70 -1.38
CA ASP A 238 -7.80 -15.74 -1.61
C ASP A 238 -6.38 -15.15 -1.55
N CYS A 239 -6.17 -13.97 -2.15
CA CYS A 239 -4.93 -13.22 -2.06
C CYS A 239 -4.58 -12.87 -0.59
N CYS A 240 -5.51 -12.27 0.15
CA CYS A 240 -5.31 -11.90 1.55
C CYS A 240 -4.95 -13.10 2.43
N LEU A 241 -5.64 -14.23 2.26
CA LEU A 241 -5.41 -15.46 3.04
C LEU A 241 -4.06 -16.09 2.68
N TYR A 242 -3.74 -16.20 1.39
CA TYR A 242 -2.47 -16.75 0.91
C TYR A 242 -1.27 -15.93 1.44
N LYS A 243 -1.38 -14.60 1.41
CA LYS A 243 -0.33 -13.68 1.88
C LYS A 243 -0.33 -13.43 3.39
N ARG A 244 -1.30 -13.96 4.13
CA ARG A 244 -1.51 -13.67 5.56
C ARG A 244 -1.64 -12.18 5.84
N LYS A 245 -2.22 -11.43 4.90
CA LYS A 245 -2.52 -10.00 4.99
C LYS A 245 -4.02 -9.83 5.22
N TYR A 246 -4.40 -9.79 6.49
CA TYR A 246 -5.80 -9.76 6.91
C TYR A 246 -6.50 -8.38 6.83
N PRO A 247 -5.81 -7.22 6.85
CA PRO A 247 -6.47 -5.94 6.59
C PRO A 247 -7.20 -5.94 5.25
N GLY A 248 -8.47 -5.54 5.24
CA GLY A 248 -9.33 -5.53 4.04
C GLY A 248 -10.23 -6.77 3.89
N LEU A 249 -9.99 -7.86 4.65
CA LEU A 249 -10.88 -9.03 4.60
C LEU A 249 -12.32 -8.69 4.99
N ASN A 250 -12.52 -7.79 5.95
CA ASN A 250 -13.83 -7.33 6.37
C ASN A 250 -14.66 -6.74 5.20
N ILE A 251 -14.08 -5.86 4.38
CA ILE A 251 -14.78 -5.24 3.24
C ILE A 251 -14.94 -6.20 2.05
N LEU A 252 -14.01 -7.15 1.87
CA LEU A 252 -14.10 -8.18 0.85
C LEU A 252 -15.18 -9.22 1.18
N TYR A 253 -15.24 -9.71 2.43
CA TYR A 253 -16.30 -10.60 2.89
C TYR A 253 -17.67 -9.92 2.88
N TYR A 254 -17.73 -8.62 3.18
CA TYR A 254 -18.96 -7.85 2.99
C TYR A 254 -19.40 -7.84 1.52
N GLY A 255 -18.49 -7.50 0.59
CA GLY A 255 -18.77 -7.53 -0.84
C GLY A 255 -19.22 -8.91 -1.34
N LYS A 256 -18.55 -9.96 -0.87
CA LYS A 256 -18.90 -11.36 -1.13
C LYS A 256 -20.31 -11.68 -0.65
N GLY A 257 -20.64 -11.40 0.61
CA GLY A 257 -21.95 -11.69 1.18
C GLY A 257 -23.09 -10.96 0.45
N ILE A 258 -22.87 -9.70 0.06
CA ILE A 258 -23.86 -8.97 -0.74
C ILE A 258 -24.04 -9.61 -2.12
N ALA A 259 -22.96 -10.01 -2.78
CA ALA A 259 -23.05 -10.67 -4.09
C ALA A 259 -23.74 -12.04 -3.99
N GLU A 260 -23.39 -12.87 -2.99
CA GLU A 260 -24.01 -14.17 -2.72
C GLU A 260 -25.51 -14.04 -2.45
N TYR A 261 -25.92 -13.05 -1.65
CA TYR A 261 -27.34 -12.78 -1.37
C TYR A 261 -28.13 -12.50 -2.66
N ASN A 262 -27.63 -11.61 -3.52
CA ASN A 262 -28.31 -11.26 -4.76
C ASN A 262 -28.30 -12.39 -5.81
N LEU A 263 -27.39 -13.37 -5.68
CA LEU A 263 -27.36 -14.57 -6.52
C LEU A 263 -28.21 -15.72 -5.95
N GLY A 264 -28.80 -15.55 -4.76
CA GLY A 264 -29.59 -16.59 -4.10
C GLY A 264 -28.75 -17.72 -3.49
N TYR A 265 -27.50 -17.45 -3.09
CA TYR A 265 -26.64 -18.44 -2.46
C TYR A 265 -26.79 -18.42 -0.94
N ASP A 266 -27.13 -19.56 -0.33
CA ASP A 266 -27.39 -19.70 1.12
C ASP A 266 -26.19 -19.31 2.01
N LYS A 267 -24.97 -19.33 1.47
CA LYS A 267 -23.74 -19.01 2.20
C LYS A 267 -23.56 -17.52 2.52
N TYR A 268 -24.42 -16.64 2.00
CA TYR A 268 -24.27 -15.18 2.15
C TYR A 268 -24.16 -14.75 3.62
N MET A 269 -24.92 -15.36 4.53
CA MET A 269 -24.87 -15.05 5.97
C MET A 269 -23.52 -15.39 6.59
N GLU A 270 -22.87 -16.48 6.16
CA GLU A 270 -21.54 -16.85 6.65
C GLU A 270 -20.52 -15.78 6.25
N SER A 271 -20.55 -15.32 5.00
CA SER A 271 -19.70 -14.24 4.50
C SER A 271 -19.94 -12.92 5.24
N LEU A 272 -21.20 -12.54 5.46
CA LEU A 272 -21.53 -11.31 6.21
C LEU A 272 -21.11 -11.39 7.68
N ASN A 273 -21.26 -12.55 8.33
CA ASN A 273 -20.78 -12.77 9.69
C ASN A 273 -19.25 -12.67 9.77
N LYS A 274 -18.53 -13.26 8.81
CA LYS A 274 -17.06 -13.08 8.72
C LYS A 274 -16.68 -11.60 8.57
N ALA A 275 -17.43 -10.84 7.78
CA ALA A 275 -17.17 -9.41 7.59
C ALA A 275 -17.21 -8.63 8.91
N ILE A 276 -18.24 -8.85 9.74
CA ILE A 276 -18.36 -8.17 11.05
C ILE A 276 -17.32 -8.69 12.06
N SER A 277 -17.02 -10.00 12.07
CA SER A 277 -15.99 -10.56 12.94
C SER A 277 -14.60 -10.01 12.61
N PHE A 278 -14.27 -9.81 11.33
CA PHE A 278 -13.02 -9.14 10.96
C PHE A 278 -13.02 -7.65 11.34
N CYS A 279 -14.16 -6.96 11.32
CA CYS A 279 -14.20 -5.61 11.87
C CYS A 279 -13.85 -5.59 13.36
N ASP A 280 -14.32 -6.56 14.15
CA ASP A 280 -13.99 -6.66 15.58
C ASP A 280 -12.49 -6.91 15.79
N VAL A 281 -11.94 -7.90 15.10
CA VAL A 281 -10.52 -8.26 15.18
C VAL A 281 -9.61 -7.08 14.80
N LEU A 282 -10.05 -6.25 13.85
CA LEU A 282 -9.29 -5.11 13.35
C LEU A 282 -9.59 -3.79 14.10
N GLY A 283 -10.45 -3.81 15.13
CA GLY A 283 -10.85 -2.63 15.90
C GLY A 283 -11.62 -1.58 15.08
N GLN A 284 -12.41 -2.01 14.10
CA GLN A 284 -13.12 -1.15 13.13
C GLN A 284 -14.62 -1.01 13.46
N GLU A 285 -14.94 -0.60 14.67
CA GLU A 285 -16.32 -0.46 15.18
C GLU A 285 -17.24 0.41 14.32
N LYS A 286 -16.71 1.53 13.81
CA LYS A 286 -17.47 2.42 12.91
C LYS A 286 -17.91 1.68 11.65
N LEU A 287 -17.02 0.90 11.06
CA LEU A 287 -17.29 0.14 9.84
C LEU A 287 -18.25 -1.03 10.09
N LYS A 288 -18.11 -1.74 11.22
CA LYS A 288 -19.09 -2.77 11.65
C LYS A 288 -20.50 -2.20 11.69
N LYS A 289 -20.69 -1.05 12.35
CA LYS A 289 -21.99 -0.36 12.42
C LYS A 289 -22.53 0.01 11.05
N VAL A 290 -21.67 0.50 10.14
CA VAL A 290 -22.05 0.82 8.76
C VAL A 290 -22.50 -0.41 7.99
N ILE A 291 -21.79 -1.54 8.11
CA ILE A 291 -22.14 -2.81 7.45
C ILE A 291 -23.52 -3.29 7.94
N ILE A 292 -23.73 -3.35 9.25
CA ILE A 292 -24.99 -3.79 9.86
C ILE A 292 -26.16 -2.90 9.41
N TYR A 293 -25.96 -1.57 9.45
CA TYR A 293 -26.96 -0.62 8.99
C TYR A 293 -27.31 -0.82 7.51
N LYS A 294 -26.30 -0.97 6.64
CA LYS A 294 -26.53 -1.18 5.20
C LYS A 294 -27.24 -2.49 4.91
N CYS A 295 -26.86 -3.57 5.59
CA CYS A 295 -27.51 -4.88 5.47
C CYS A 295 -29.01 -4.78 5.80
N LYS A 296 -29.34 -4.15 6.94
CA LYS A 296 -30.73 -3.95 7.33
C LYS A 296 -31.49 -3.03 6.38
N LYS A 297 -30.93 -1.87 6.05
CA LYS A 297 -31.63 -0.83 5.28
C LYS A 297 -31.89 -1.22 3.83
N PHE A 298 -30.91 -1.86 3.17
CA PHE A 298 -30.97 -2.10 1.73
C PHE A 298 -31.33 -3.54 1.36
N TYR A 299 -31.20 -4.49 2.29
CA TYR A 299 -31.40 -5.91 2.02
C TYR A 299 -32.32 -6.61 3.04
N ASP A 300 -32.81 -5.90 4.06
CA ASP A 300 -33.58 -6.45 5.19
C ASP A 300 -32.86 -7.60 5.93
N ILE A 301 -31.53 -7.64 5.85
CA ILE A 301 -30.69 -8.64 6.52
C ILE A 301 -30.35 -8.13 7.92
N LYS A 302 -30.74 -8.90 8.95
CA LYS A 302 -30.39 -8.62 10.35
C LYS A 302 -29.09 -9.34 10.72
N LEU A 303 -28.07 -8.55 11.04
CA LEU A 303 -26.81 -9.02 11.62
C LEU A 303 -26.77 -8.63 13.10
N GLU A 304 -26.26 -9.51 13.96
CA GLU A 304 -26.18 -9.26 15.40
C GLU A 304 -24.91 -8.48 15.76
N LEU A 305 -25.07 -7.48 16.63
CA LEU A 305 -23.97 -6.87 17.38
C LEU A 305 -23.62 -7.82 18.52
N LYS A 306 -22.73 -8.79 18.27
CA LYS A 306 -22.03 -9.49 19.35
C LYS A 306 -20.85 -8.64 19.81
#